data_AF-A0A699ZV90-F1
#
_entry.id   AF-A0A699ZV90-F1
#
_cell.length_a   1.000
_cell.length_b   1.000
_cell.length_c   1.000
_cell.angle_alpha   90.00
_cell.angle_beta   90.00
_cell.angle_gamma   90.00
#
_symmetry.space_group_name_H-M   'P 1'
#
loop_
_entity.id
_entity.type
_entity.pdbx_description
1 polymer ?
#
loop_
_entity_poly.entity_id
_entity_poly.type
_entity_poly.pdbx_seq_one_letter_code
_entity_poly.pdbx_strand_id
1 'polypeptide(L)' 'MVSMPLAESTLHLVLRLRGGIIEPSLLILARKYNQDKMICRKCYARLHPRAVNCRKKSCGRTSQLRVKK' A
#
# COMPACT_ATOMS: atom_id res chain seq x y z
N MET A 1 10.04 -16.98 44.17
CA MET A 1 9.21 -17.91 43.38
C MET A 1 7.90 -17.18 43.15
N VAL A 2 7.60 -16.55 42.02
CA VAL A 2 7.59 -17.07 40.65
C VAL A 2 7.93 -15.92 39.69
N SER A 3 9.08 -16.00 39.04
CA SER A 3 9.36 -15.27 37.81
C SER A 3 8.61 -15.97 36.69
N MET A 4 7.44 -15.44 36.30
CA MET A 4 6.77 -15.87 35.07
C MET A 4 7.72 -15.57 33.90
N PRO A 5 8.13 -16.56 33.10
CA PRO A 5 8.77 -16.24 31.83
C PRO A 5 7.71 -15.53 31.00
N LEU A 6 8.04 -14.33 30.51
CA LEU A 6 7.31 -13.73 29.39
C LEU A 6 7.34 -14.76 28.28
N ALA A 7 6.26 -15.53 28.11
CA ALA A 7 6.08 -16.35 26.93
C ALA A 7 6.29 -15.41 25.74
N GLU A 8 7.29 -15.76 24.93
CA GLU A 8 7.76 -15.04 23.76
C GLU A 8 6.58 -14.61 22.89
N SER A 9 6.13 -13.36 23.05
CA SER A 9 5.17 -12.69 22.16
C SER A 9 5.85 -12.23 20.87
N THR A 10 6.99 -12.82 20.54
CA THR A 10 7.73 -12.63 19.30
C THR A 10 7.34 -13.74 18.33
N LEU A 11 6.52 -13.39 17.35
CA LEU A 11 6.24 -14.27 16.22
C LEU A 11 7.53 -14.37 15.37
N HIS A 12 8.37 -15.37 15.65
CA HIS A 12 9.53 -15.67 14.84
C HIS A 12 9.06 -16.26 13.50
N LEU A 13 8.99 -15.42 12.46
CA LEU A 13 8.64 -15.78 11.07
C LEU A 13 9.72 -16.68 10.40
N VAL A 14 10.27 -17.66 11.12
CA VAL A 14 11.31 -18.60 10.63
C VAL A 14 10.75 -19.47 9.50
N LEU A 15 9.45 -19.71 9.48
CA LEU A 15 8.77 -20.35 8.36
C LEU A 15 8.42 -19.29 7.31
N ARG A 16 9.28 -19.18 6.27
CA ARG A 16 8.99 -18.40 5.06
C ARG A 16 7.62 -18.79 4.54
N LEU A 17 6.67 -17.86 4.54
CA LEU A 17 5.41 -18.03 3.82
C LEU A 17 5.77 -18.27 2.35
N ARG A 18 5.69 -19.52 1.90
CA ARG A 18 5.85 -19.87 0.48
C ARG A 18 4.59 -19.37 -0.21
N GLY A 19 4.64 -18.13 -0.69
CA GLY A 19 3.57 -17.59 -1.52
C GLY A 19 3.36 -18.46 -2.77
N GLY A 20 2.13 -18.52 -3.26
CA GLY A 20 1.83 -19.11 -4.57
C GLY A 20 2.11 -18.12 -5.70
N ILE A 21 2.22 -18.64 -6.93
CA ILE A 21 2.26 -17.81 -8.13
C ILE A 21 0.83 -17.36 -8.44
N ILE A 22 0.62 -16.05 -8.52
CA ILE A 22 -0.64 -15.49 -9.01
C ILE A 22 -0.66 -15.55 -10.54
N GLU A 23 -1.80 -15.90 -11.12
CA GLU A 23 -1.99 -15.88 -12.57
C GLU A 23 -1.75 -14.45 -13.13
N PRO A 24 -1.02 -14.28 -14.24
CA PRO A 24 -0.60 -12.97 -14.74
C PRO A 24 -1.74 -11.97 -15.02
N SER A 25 -2.89 -12.43 -15.52
CA SER A 25 -4.04 -11.57 -15.82
C SER A 25 -4.69 -11.05 -14.54
N LEU A 26 -4.81 -11.89 -13.52
CA LEU A 26 -5.27 -11.50 -12.18
C LEU A 26 -4.30 -10.52 -11.50
N LEU A 27 -2.98 -10.68 -11.73
CA LEU A 27 -1.99 -9.72 -11.25
C LEU A 27 -2.17 -8.35 -11.89
N ILE A 28 -2.43 -8.28 -13.20
CA ILE A 28 -2.70 -7.02 -13.91
C ILE A 28 -3.97 -6.37 -13.37
N LEU A 29 -5.03 -7.17 -13.16
CA LEU A 29 -6.27 -6.69 -12.56
C LEU A 29 -6.04 -6.10 -11.17
N ALA A 30 -5.31 -6.82 -10.31
CA ALA A 30 -4.98 -6.37 -8.97
C ALA A 30 -4.14 -5.08 -8.98
N ARG A 31 -3.10 -5.02 -9.85
CA ARG A 31 -2.26 -3.82 -10.04
C ARG A 31 -3.09 -2.62 -10.43
N LYS A 32 -4.01 -2.77 -11.39
CA LYS A 32 -4.90 -1.70 -11.85
C LYS A 32 -5.70 -1.07 -10.73
N TYR A 33 -6.21 -1.83 -9.76
CA TYR A 33 -7.03 -1.27 -8.67
C TYR A 33 -6.20 -0.83 -7.46
N ASN A 34 -5.09 -1.51 -7.18
CA ASN A 34 -4.38 -1.36 -5.91
C ASN A 34 -3.07 -0.57 -6.02
N GLN A 35 -2.31 -0.73 -7.10
CA GLN A 35 -0.96 -0.18 -7.25
C GLN A 35 -0.88 0.97 -8.25
N ASP A 36 -1.48 0.83 -9.43
CA ASP A 36 -1.41 1.82 -10.52
C ASP A 36 -2.28 3.04 -10.22
N LYS A 37 -1.75 3.90 -9.37
CA LYS A 37 -2.43 5.08 -8.81
C LYS A 37 -1.45 6.24 -8.69
N MET A 38 -1.99 7.45 -8.81
CA MET A 38 -1.30 8.67 -8.44
C MET A 38 -1.63 9.01 -6.99
N ILE A 39 -0.68 9.62 -6.28
CA ILE A 39 -0.81 10.08 -4.90
C ILE A 39 -0.55 11.59 -4.86
N CYS A 40 -1.43 12.34 -4.21
CA CYS A 40 -1.18 13.76 -3.94
C CYS A 40 -0.08 13.92 -2.89
N ARG A 41 0.92 14.77 -3.15
CA ARG A 41 2.02 15.01 -2.19
C ARG A 41 1.59 15.76 -0.94
N LYS A 42 0.52 16.57 -1.03
CA LYS A 42 0.04 17.38 0.10
C LYS A 42 -0.94 16.64 1.01
N CYS A 43 -1.89 15.90 0.42
CA CYS A 43 -2.97 15.27 1.19
C CYS A 43 -3.00 13.74 1.08
N TYR A 44 -2.01 13.12 0.43
CA TYR A 44 -1.86 11.67 0.29
C TYR A 44 -3.07 10.92 -0.31
N ALA A 45 -3.98 11.64 -0.98
CA ALA A 45 -5.14 11.04 -1.61
C ALA A 45 -4.73 10.13 -2.78
N ARG A 46 -5.36 8.95 -2.86
CA ARG A 46 -5.28 8.06 -4.04
C ARG A 46 -6.13 8.62 -5.18
N LEU A 47 -5.52 8.68 -6.37
CA LEU A 47 -6.07 9.26 -7.59
C LEU A 47 -5.89 8.29 -8.77
N HIS A 48 -6.66 8.52 -9.84
CA HIS A 48 -6.50 7.78 -11.09
C HIS A 48 -5.09 8.01 -11.70
N PRO A 49 -4.47 7.01 -12.36
CA PRO A 49 -3.12 7.14 -12.93
C PRO A 49 -2.96 8.30 -13.93
N ARG A 50 -4.04 8.67 -14.64
CA ARG A 50 -4.05 9.81 -15.59
C ARG A 50 -4.43 11.16 -14.95
N ALA A 51 -4.55 11.24 -13.63
CA ALA A 51 -4.93 12.49 -12.97
C ALA A 51 -3.76 13.49 -13.01
N VAL A 52 -4.03 14.72 -13.45
CA VAL A 52 -3.06 15.83 -13.44
C VAL A 52 -3.20 16.69 -12.19
N ASN A 53 -4.42 16.80 -11.64
CA ASN A 53 -4.71 17.57 -10.43
C ASN A 53 -5.36 16.68 -9.36
N CYS A 54 -5.14 17.01 -8.09
CA CYS A 54 -5.80 16.33 -6.99
C CYS A 54 -7.30 16.70 -6.93
N ARG A 55 -8.16 15.70 -6.67
CA ARG A 55 -9.61 15.92 -6.51
C ARG A 55 -10.01 16.61 -5.20
N LYS A 56 -9.13 16.67 -4.21
CA LYS A 56 -9.47 17.17 -2.86
C LYS A 56 -9.33 18.70 -2.76
N LYS A 57 -10.40 19.36 -2.32
CA LYS A 57 -10.41 20.82 -2.06
C LYS A 57 -9.41 21.23 -0.97
N SER A 58 -9.21 20.40 0.04
CA SER A 58 -8.30 20.67 1.18
C SER A 58 -6.84 20.88 0.78
N CYS A 59 -6.39 20.34 -0.35
CA CYS A 59 -5.04 20.58 -0.88
C CYS A 59 -4.99 21.65 -1.98
N GLY A 60 -6.07 22.42 -2.15
CA GLY A 60 -6.19 23.44 -3.20
C GLY A 60 -6.23 22.86 -4.61
N ARG A 61 -6.68 21.61 -4.80
CA ARG A 61 -6.65 20.89 -6.10
C ARG A 61 -5.27 20.91 -6.77
N THR A 62 -4.20 20.82 -5.96
CA THR A 62 -2.80 20.91 -6.43
C THR A 62 -2.45 19.90 -7.53
N SER A 63 -1.55 20.29 -8.43
CA SER A 63 -0.90 19.45 -9.44
C SER A 63 0.33 18.69 -8.91
N GLN A 64 0.70 18.88 -7.64
CA GLN A 64 1.85 18.21 -7.02
C GLN A 64 1.53 16.74 -6.70
N LEU A 65 1.60 15.90 -7.73
CA LEU A 65 1.32 14.47 -7.65
C LEU A 65 2.60 13.63 -7.75
N ARG A 66 2.50 12.34 -7.40
CA ARG A 66 3.54 11.33 -7.58
C ARG A 66 2.94 9.97 -7.87
N VAL A 67 3.70 9.08 -8.49
CA VAL A 67 3.33 7.68 -8.64
C VAL A 67 3.34 6.99 -7.27
N LYS A 68 2.38 6.09 -7.03
CA LYS A 68 2.38 5.21 -5.86
C LYS A 68 3.53 4.20 -6.00
N LYS A 69 4.35 4.09 -4.96
CA LYS A 69 5.37 3.04 -4.85
C LYS A 69 4.71 1.75 -4.36
#